data_AF-A0A1E3BEJ2-F1
#
_entry.id   AF-A0A1E3BEJ2-F1
#
_cell.length_a   1.000
_cell.length_b   1.000
_cell.length_c   1.000
_cell.angle_alpha   90.00
_cell.angle_beta   90.00
_cell.angle_gamma   90.00
#
_symmetry.space_group_name_H-M   'P 1'
#
loop_
_entity.id
_entity.type
_entity.pdbx_description
1 polymer ?
#
loop_
_entity_poly.entity_id
_entity_poly.type
_entity_poly.pdbx_seq_one_letter_code
_entity_poly.pdbx_strand_id
1 'polypeptide(L)'
;MNRTTPDNITLPTIAEIEAATEELSLPGKYDKVVRVKKHFIVKYGHSVLLFEAESIKFLTTNSNVPVPKVYAAFVDEETSRTFIIMECVPGDNLEKLLASLTSIEKEIICKLVRDSINEPRKIPHQII
;
A
#
# COMPACT_ATOMS: atom_id res chain seq x y z
N MET A 1 -19.69 6.84 -3.39
CA MET A 1 -19.27 5.99 -4.53
C MET A 1 -19.37 4.54 -4.07
N ASN A 2 -20.26 3.75 -4.67
CA ASN A 2 -20.48 2.36 -4.30
C ASN A 2 -19.29 1.53 -4.80
N ARG A 3 -18.47 1.00 -3.89
CA ARG A 3 -17.43 0.02 -4.22
C ARG A 3 -18.12 -1.31 -4.51
N THR A 4 -18.15 -1.70 -5.78
CA THR A 4 -18.48 -3.07 -6.18
C THR A 4 -17.40 -3.98 -5.63
N THR A 5 -17.73 -4.77 -4.61
CA THR A 5 -16.90 -5.86 -4.10
C THR A 5 -16.87 -6.96 -5.15
N PRO A 6 -15.70 -7.33 -5.72
CA PRO A 6 -15.61 -8.52 -6.54
C PRO A 6 -15.77 -9.72 -5.61
N ASP A 7 -16.79 -10.53 -5.87
CA ASP A 7 -16.99 -11.82 -5.25
C ASP A 7 -15.75 -12.70 -5.46
N ASN A 8 -15.24 -13.25 -4.35
CA ASN A 8 -14.14 -14.21 -4.25
C ASN A 8 -12.74 -13.75 -4.71
N ILE A 9 -12.12 -12.84 -3.94
CA ILE A 9 -10.71 -12.45 -4.09
C ILE A 9 -9.81 -13.64 -3.71
N THR A 10 -9.27 -14.33 -4.72
CA THR A 10 -8.26 -15.38 -4.52
C THR A 10 -6.89 -14.73 -4.33
N LEU A 11 -6.31 -14.88 -3.14
CA LEU A 11 -4.97 -14.33 -2.83
C LEU A 11 -3.88 -15.04 -3.63
N PRO A 12 -2.82 -14.32 -4.04
CA PRO A 12 -1.71 -14.94 -4.72
C PRO A 12 -0.90 -15.85 -3.79
N THR A 13 -0.35 -16.92 -4.34
CA THR A 13 0.59 -17.81 -3.61
C THR A 13 1.99 -17.18 -3.56
N ILE A 14 2.85 -17.66 -2.66
CA ILE A 14 4.25 -17.22 -2.59
C ILE A 14 4.95 -17.41 -3.94
N ALA A 15 4.76 -18.56 -4.59
CA ALA A 15 5.34 -18.82 -5.91
C ALA A 15 4.88 -17.81 -6.97
N GLU A 16 3.60 -17.41 -6.97
CA GLU A 16 3.09 -16.38 -7.89
C GLU A 16 3.66 -14.99 -7.58
N ILE A 17 3.88 -14.68 -6.30
CA ILE A 17 4.51 -13.43 -5.85
C ILE A 17 5.97 -13.39 -6.30
N GLU A 18 6.73 -14.46 -6.09
CA GLU A 18 8.15 -14.52 -6.43
C GLU A 18 8.40 -14.56 -7.94
N ALA A 19 7.47 -15.14 -8.70
CA ALA A 19 7.51 -15.15 -10.17
C ALA A 19 7.03 -13.84 -10.82
N ALA A 20 6.58 -12.85 -10.03
CA ALA A 20 6.07 -11.60 -10.56
C ALA A 20 7.17 -10.80 -11.27
N THR A 21 6.88 -10.35 -12.49
CA THR A 21 7.84 -9.60 -13.32
C THR A 21 7.75 -8.08 -13.14
N GLU A 22 6.64 -7.59 -12.59
CA GLU A 22 6.42 -6.16 -12.36
C GLU A 22 6.88 -5.80 -10.94
N GLU A 23 8.18 -5.53 -10.81
CA GLU A 23 8.79 -5.02 -9.58
C GLU A 23 8.72 -3.49 -9.55
N LEU A 24 8.14 -2.95 -8.47
CA LEU A 24 7.96 -1.52 -8.22
C LEU A 24 9.00 -0.96 -7.24
N SER A 25 9.74 -1.83 -6.54
CA SER A 25 10.90 -1.46 -5.73
C SER A 25 12.12 -1.12 -6.60
N LEU A 26 13.05 -0.38 -6.01
CA LEU A 26 14.34 -0.14 -6.65
C LEU A 26 15.17 -1.44 -6.73
N PRO A 27 15.90 -1.68 -7.83
CA PRO A 27 16.76 -2.86 -7.96
C PRO A 27 17.75 -2.96 -6.80
N GLY A 28 17.93 -4.18 -6.27
CA GLY A 28 18.91 -4.47 -5.20
C GLY A 28 18.44 -4.12 -3.78
N LYS A 29 17.19 -3.69 -3.60
CA LYS A 29 16.59 -3.59 -2.25
C LYS A 29 16.34 -5.00 -1.68
N TYR A 30 16.59 -5.16 -0.38
CA TYR A 30 16.33 -6.41 0.35
C TYR A 30 14.83 -6.72 0.46
N ASP A 31 14.00 -5.68 0.51
CA ASP A 31 12.55 -5.79 0.48
C ASP A 31 12.05 -5.43 -0.92
N LYS A 32 11.16 -6.26 -1.44
CA LYS A 32 10.59 -6.14 -2.77
C LYS A 32 9.14 -5.68 -2.71
N VAL A 33 8.74 -4.93 -3.72
CA VAL A 33 7.33 -4.57 -3.96
C VAL A 33 6.99 -5.02 -5.36
N VAL A 34 6.04 -5.94 -5.50
CA VAL A 34 5.65 -6.49 -6.80
C VAL A 34 4.16 -6.38 -7.04
N ARG A 35 3.76 -6.26 -8.30
CA ARG A 35 2.36 -6.35 -8.70
C ARG A 35 2.00 -7.76 -9.15
N VAL A 36 0.89 -8.28 -8.64
CA VAL A 36 0.39 -9.63 -8.96
C VAL A 36 -1.06 -9.58 -9.41
N LYS A 37 -1.39 -10.32 -10.49
CA LYS A 37 -2.76 -10.48 -11.03
C LYS A 37 -3.52 -9.16 -11.19
N LYS A 38 -2.84 -8.06 -11.56
CA LYS A 38 -3.34 -6.67 -11.73
C LYS A 38 -3.95 -6.00 -10.48
N HIS A 39 -4.42 -6.76 -9.50
CA HIS A 39 -5.21 -6.30 -8.36
C HIS A 39 -4.43 -6.23 -7.05
N PHE A 40 -3.28 -6.90 -6.98
CA PHE A 40 -2.49 -6.98 -5.75
C PHE A 40 -1.16 -6.25 -5.91
N ILE A 41 -0.79 -5.53 -4.86
CA ILE A 41 0.58 -5.15 -4.56
C ILE A 41 1.03 -6.00 -3.40
N VAL A 42 2.21 -6.59 -3.51
CA VAL A 42 2.78 -7.41 -2.45
C VAL A 42 4.13 -6.83 -2.07
N LYS A 43 4.24 -6.38 -0.82
CA LYS A 43 5.51 -6.01 -0.20
C LYS A 43 6.03 -7.22 0.55
N TYR A 44 7.27 -7.62 0.33
CA TYR A 44 7.85 -8.75 1.04
C TYR A 44 9.36 -8.66 1.21
N GLY A 45 9.88 -9.28 2.26
CA GLY A 45 11.31 -9.27 2.59
C GLY A 45 11.58 -9.57 4.07
N HIS A 46 12.86 -9.63 4.44
CA HIS A 46 13.28 -9.91 5.81
C HIS A 46 13.14 -8.69 6.73
N SER A 47 13.12 -7.48 6.17
CA SER A 47 13.00 -6.24 6.93
C SER A 47 11.57 -5.68 6.95
N VAL A 48 10.63 -6.37 6.29
CA VAL A 48 9.21 -6.02 6.29
C VAL A 48 8.57 -6.44 7.61
N LEU A 49 7.88 -5.50 8.27
CA LEU A 49 7.26 -5.73 9.57
C LEU A 49 5.74 -5.89 9.44
N LEU A 50 5.16 -6.88 10.14
CA LEU A 50 3.70 -7.07 10.20
C LEU A 50 2.95 -5.82 10.71
N PHE A 51 3.61 -5.02 11.55
CA PHE A 51 3.07 -3.76 12.07
C PHE A 51 2.72 -2.74 10.96
N GLU A 52 3.34 -2.83 9.78
CA GLU A 52 2.94 -1.99 8.63
C GLU A 52 1.49 -2.28 8.21
N ALA A 53 1.11 -3.56 8.17
CA ALA A 53 -0.24 -3.98 7.83
C ALA A 53 -1.26 -3.55 8.92
N GLU A 54 -0.86 -3.65 10.19
CA GLU A 54 -1.67 -3.18 11.32
C GLU A 54 -1.89 -1.67 11.28
N SER A 55 -0.83 -0.91 10.97
CA SER A 55 -0.90 0.54 10.82
C SER A 55 -1.86 0.95 9.70
N ILE A 56 -1.83 0.28 8.55
CA ILE A 56 -2.75 0.55 7.44
C ILE A 56 -4.20 0.22 7.83
N LYS A 57 -4.44 -0.92 8.51
CA LYS A 57 -5.77 -1.29 9.01
C LYS A 57 -6.29 -0.30 10.04
N PHE A 58 -5.42 0.19 10.92
CA PHE A 58 -5.73 1.23 11.90
C PHE A 58 -6.16 2.52 11.22
N LEU A 59 -5.39 3.01 10.23
CA LEU A 59 -5.75 4.21 9.47
C LEU A 59 -7.06 4.05 8.70
N THR A 60 -7.31 2.87 8.13
CA THR A 60 -8.57 2.55 7.44
C THR A 60 -9.78 2.68 8.35
N THR A 61 -9.61 2.36 9.64
CA THR A 61 -10.70 2.34 10.63
C THR A 61 -10.87 3.70 11.32
N ASN A 62 -9.79 4.45 11.49
CA ASN A 62 -9.74 5.63 12.36
C ASN A 62 -9.49 6.95 11.62
N SER A 63 -9.36 6.96 10.30
CA SER A 63 -9.13 8.17 9.52
C SER A 63 -9.79 8.11 8.14
N ASN A 64 -9.92 9.26 7.49
CA ASN A 64 -10.38 9.35 6.10
C ASN A 64 -9.23 9.35 5.09
N VAL A 65 -7.99 9.05 5.52
CA VAL A 65 -6.85 9.01 4.61
C VAL A 65 -7.04 7.86 3.61
N PRO A 66 -6.90 8.12 2.31
CA PRO A 66 -6.92 7.06 1.32
C PRO A 66 -5.68 6.18 1.50
N VAL A 67 -5.88 4.96 2.01
CA VAL A 67 -4.85 3.93 2.15
C VAL A 67 -5.29 2.65 1.43
N PRO A 68 -4.35 1.81 0.94
CA PRO A 68 -4.69 0.55 0.31
C PRO A 68 -5.40 -0.40 1.28
N LYS A 69 -6.37 -1.17 0.80
CA LYS A 69 -6.92 -2.28 1.59
C LYS A 69 -5.86 -3.37 1.78
N VAL A 70 -5.59 -3.78 3.01
CA VAL A 70 -4.78 -4.97 3.31
C VAL A 70 -5.66 -6.21 3.22
N TYR A 71 -5.24 -7.18 2.41
CA TYR A 71 -5.92 -8.48 2.28
C TYR A 71 -5.33 -9.54 3.21
N ALA A 72 -4.00 -9.61 3.31
CA ALA A 72 -3.30 -10.55 4.17
C ALA A 72 -1.93 -10.01 4.56
N ALA A 73 -1.45 -10.44 5.74
CA ALA A 73 -0.07 -10.23 6.17
C ALA A 73 0.37 -11.45 6.99
N PHE A 74 1.52 -12.02 6.65
CA PHE A 74 2.03 -13.25 7.29
C PHE A 74 3.55 -13.35 7.15
N VAL A 75 4.15 -14.23 7.95
CA VAL A 75 5.55 -14.63 7.81
C VAL A 75 5.58 -16.02 7.20
N ASP A 76 6.40 -16.19 6.17
CA ASP A 76 6.71 -17.51 5.63
C ASP A 76 7.70 -18.23 6.57
N GLU A 77 7.32 -19.41 7.07
CA GLU A 77 8.12 -20.13 8.07
C GLU A 77 9.43 -20.66 7.49
N GLU A 78 9.46 -21.05 6.21
CA GLU A 78 10.65 -21.62 5.58
C GLU A 78 11.74 -20.57 5.35
N THR A 79 11.34 -19.38 4.88
CA THR A 79 12.30 -18.33 4.53
C THR A 79 12.40 -17.21 5.55
N SER A 80 11.52 -17.20 6.57
CA SER A 80 11.39 -16.11 7.53
C SER A 80 11.13 -14.73 6.91
N ARG A 81 10.59 -14.70 5.67
CA ARG A 81 10.22 -13.46 4.98
C ARG A 81 8.79 -13.08 5.34
N THR A 82 8.58 -11.80 5.63
CA THR A 82 7.24 -11.25 5.82
C THR A 82 6.64 -10.89 4.47
N PHE A 83 5.36 -11.15 4.28
CA PHE A 83 4.57 -10.79 3.11
C PHE A 83 3.37 -9.94 3.53
N ILE A 84 3.12 -8.84 2.82
CA ILE A 84 1.94 -7.99 2.98
C ILE A 84 1.26 -7.87 1.63
N ILE A 85 0.09 -8.46 1.50
CA ILE A 85 -0.74 -8.45 0.29
C ILE A 85 -1.79 -7.35 0.44
N MET A 86 -1.76 -6.36 -0.44
CA MET A 86 -2.64 -5.19 -0.40
C MET A 86 -3.22 -4.84 -1.77
N GLU A 87 -4.20 -3.96 -1.78
CA GLU A 87 -4.84 -3.41 -2.97
C GLU A 87 -3.85 -2.68 -3.89
N CYS A 88 -3.91 -2.99 -5.17
CA CYS A 88 -3.29 -2.18 -6.21
C CYS A 88 -4.15 -0.94 -6.49
N VAL A 89 -3.81 0.17 -5.84
CA VAL A 89 -4.48 1.46 -6.06
C VAL A 89 -4.11 1.98 -7.46
N PRO A 90 -5.10 2.23 -8.34
CA PRO A 90 -4.81 2.78 -9.66
C PRO A 90 -4.39 4.24 -9.55
N GLY A 91 -3.31 4.60 -10.24
CA GLY A 91 -2.84 5.98 -10.33
C GLY A 91 -1.40 6.06 -10.82
N ASP A 92 -0.95 7.29 -11.08
CA ASP A 92 0.42 7.60 -11.43
C ASP A 92 1.17 8.18 -10.23
N ASN A 93 2.46 7.86 -10.14
CA ASN A 93 3.33 8.45 -9.11
C ASN A 93 3.41 9.96 -9.28
N LEU A 94 3.27 10.69 -8.17
CA LEU A 94 3.37 12.15 -8.17
C LEU A 94 4.71 12.63 -8.75
N GLU A 95 5.81 11.91 -8.53
CA GLU A 95 7.12 12.21 -9.13
C GLU A 95 7.06 12.32 -10.66
N LYS A 96 6.33 11.42 -11.32
CA LYS A 96 6.17 11.42 -12.79
C LYS A 96 5.29 12.58 -13.26
N LEU A 97 4.23 12.88 -12.51
CA LEU A 97 3.27 13.92 -12.89
C LEU A 97 3.77 15.32 -12.55
N LEU A 98 4.64 15.49 -11.54
CA LEU A 98 4.93 16.80 -10.94
C LEU A 98 5.32 17.89 -11.94
N ALA A 99 6.05 17.51 -13.00
CA ALA A 99 6.50 18.42 -14.04
C ALA A 99 5.37 18.84 -15.02
N SER A 100 4.38 17.99 -15.26
CA SER A 100 3.27 18.26 -16.19
C SER A 100 2.09 19.00 -15.55
N LEU A 101 2.02 19.04 -14.22
CA LEU A 101 0.94 19.72 -13.50
C LEU A 101 0.99 21.24 -13.69
N THR A 102 -0.18 21.82 -13.94
CA THR A 102 -0.42 23.27 -13.89
C THR A 102 -0.30 23.81 -12.47
N SER A 103 -0.18 25.13 -12.32
CA SER A 103 -0.12 25.78 -11.00
C SER A 103 -1.35 25.47 -10.14
N ILE A 104 -2.54 25.43 -10.74
CA ILE A 104 -3.80 25.13 -10.04
C ILE A 104 -3.81 23.67 -9.55
N GLU A 105 -3.42 22.72 -10.39
CA GLU A 105 -3.36 21.31 -10.01
C GLU A 105 -2.32 21.06 -8.91
N LYS A 106 -1.17 21.74 -8.98
CA LYS A 106 -0.15 21.69 -7.91
C LYS A 106 -0.71 22.17 -6.59
N GLU A 107 -1.46 23.28 -6.57
CA GLU A 107 -2.08 23.79 -5.35
C GLU A 107 -3.08 22.78 -4.76
N ILE A 108 -3.93 22.19 -5.60
CA ILE A 108 -4.89 21.15 -5.20
C ILE A 108 -4.16 19.94 -4.61
N ILE A 109 -3.15 19.42 -5.30
CA ILE A 109 -2.40 18.24 -4.84
C ILE A 109 -1.65 18.54 -3.54
N CYS A 110 -1.01 19.71 -3.42
CA CYS A 110 -0.35 20.13 -2.19
C CYS A 110 -1.32 20.17 -1.00
N LYS A 111 -2.56 20.63 -1.22
CA LYS A 111 -3.61 20.59 -0.21
C LYS A 111 -3.99 19.17 0.15
N LEU A 112 -4.24 18.30 -0.83
CA LEU A 112 -4.58 16.89 -0.59
C LEU A 112 -3.49 16.14 0.18
N VAL A 113 -2.21 16.37 -0.16
CA VAL A 113 -1.06 15.80 0.57
C VAL A 113 -1.03 16.32 2.00
N ARG A 114 -1.15 17.64 2.20
CA ARG A 114 -1.19 18.24 3.55
C ARG A 114 -2.30 17.64 4.40
N ASP A 115 -3.50 17.54 3.84
CA ASP A 115 -4.67 17.00 4.55
C ASP A 115 -4.45 15.52 4.88
N SER A 116 -3.93 14.72 3.95
CA SER A 116 -3.63 13.30 4.17
C SER A 116 -2.61 13.05 5.28
N ILE A 117 -1.66 13.96 5.49
CA ILE A 117 -0.68 13.88 6.58
C ILE A 117 -1.29 14.39 7.90
N ASN A 118 -2.21 15.36 7.86
CA ASN A 118 -2.82 15.94 9.05
C ASN A 118 -3.96 15.10 9.62
N GLU A 119 -4.71 14.37 8.79
CA GLU A 119 -5.82 13.52 9.25
C GLU A 119 -5.37 12.51 10.33
N PRO A 120 -4.29 11.74 10.17
CA PRO A 120 -3.83 10.81 11.21
C PRO A 120 -3.41 11.48 12.51
N ARG A 121 -2.95 12.74 12.46
CA ARG A 121 -2.55 13.50 13.65
C ARG A 121 -3.72 13.94 14.52
N LYS A 122 -4.94 13.90 13.96
CA LYS A 122 -6.17 14.17 14.71
C LYS A 122 -6.63 12.97 15.53
N ILE A 123 -6.08 11.78 15.26
CA ILE A 123 -6.43 10.58 16.00
C ILE A 123 -5.90 10.74 17.42
N PRO A 124 -6.77 10.69 18.45
CA PRO A 124 -6.35 10.87 19.82
C PRO A 124 -5.38 9.77 20.22
N HIS A 125 -4.35 10.15 20.99
CA HIS A 125 -3.49 9.17 21.60
C HIS A 125 -4.31 8.38 22.62
N GLN A 126 -4.42 7.06 22.43
CA GLN A 126 -4.95 6.19 23.47
C GLN A 126 -3.88 6.07 24.54
N ILE A 127 -4.12 6.71 25.69
CA ILE A 127 -3.35 6.44 26.91
C ILE A 127 -3.74 5.01 27.31
N ILE A 128 -2.82 4.07 27.15
CA ILE A 128 -2.92 2.70 27.69
C ILE A 128 -2.46 2.71 29.13
#